data_AF-A0A261TQS8-F1
#
_entry.id   AF-A0A261TQS8-F1
#
_cell.length_a   1.000
_cell.length_b   1.000
_cell.length_c   1.000
_cell.angle_alpha   90.00
_cell.angle_beta   90.00
_cell.angle_gamma   90.00
#
_symmetry.space_group_name_H-M   'P 1'
#
loop_
_entity.id
_entity.type
_entity.pdbx_description
1 polymer ?
#
loop_
_entity_poly.entity_id
_entity_poly.type
_entity_poly.pdbx_seq_one_letter_code
_entity_poly.pdbx_strand_id
1 'polypeptide(L)'
;MKLKAAFLISALVFATASPVQAQGPRSVDARTFDVAGVKTGMDFDEALAAAAQHFKVSKKDIRIGYAALDPVNNVKRPMNFSFKQDGVELLVHFEPRVPVDKQRPLAVSQIRYEMPWTPANKSAMAEAVIAKYGRQSNYPNDLNLEWCLKASTNPGMGCSPDQTQAVLKYSGVSIQLNDPAWMHARIAYMDQTRSRKPSF
;
A
#
# COMPACT_ATOMS: atom_id res chain seq x y z
N MET A 1 37.94 20.45 71.19
CA MET A 1 36.80 19.89 70.44
C MET A 1 36.58 20.73 69.19
N LYS A 2 36.61 20.14 68.00
CA LYS A 2 36.51 20.83 66.70
C LYS A 2 35.05 20.77 66.22
N LEU A 3 34.35 21.90 66.13
CA LEU A 3 33.07 22.00 65.41
C LEU A 3 33.35 22.41 63.97
N LYS A 4 33.12 21.48 63.03
CA LYS A 4 33.05 21.78 61.60
C LYS A 4 31.60 22.15 61.27
N ALA A 5 31.37 23.39 60.89
CA ALA A 5 30.10 23.81 60.29
C ALA A 5 30.01 23.28 58.86
N ALA A 6 29.00 22.47 58.57
CA ALA A 6 28.71 21.96 57.23
C ALA A 6 27.65 22.85 56.57
N PHE A 7 28.01 23.47 55.45
CA PHE A 7 27.13 24.17 54.53
C PHE A 7 26.18 23.18 53.86
N LEU A 8 24.86 23.43 53.95
CA LEU A 8 23.85 22.74 53.13
C LEU A 8 23.36 23.72 52.06
N ILE A 9 23.85 23.54 50.83
CA ILE A 9 23.32 24.21 49.64
C ILE A 9 22.36 23.22 48.99
N SER A 10 21.05 23.43 49.18
CA SER A 10 20.01 22.71 48.45
C SER A 10 19.94 23.22 47.02
N ALA A 11 20.51 22.48 46.08
CA ALA A 11 20.32 22.71 44.65
C ALA A 11 18.97 22.13 44.21
N LEU A 12 17.97 22.98 43.99
CA LEU A 12 16.75 22.61 43.26
C LEU A 12 17.13 22.31 41.81
N VAL A 13 17.15 21.03 41.43
CA VAL A 13 17.21 20.61 40.04
C VAL A 13 15.82 20.80 39.44
N PHE A 14 15.61 21.90 38.73
CA PHE A 14 14.45 22.07 37.84
C PHE A 14 14.62 21.11 36.66
N ALA A 15 13.94 19.98 36.70
CA ALA A 15 13.79 19.10 35.55
C ALA A 15 12.93 19.84 34.50
N THR A 16 13.58 20.45 33.52
CA THR A 16 12.91 20.98 32.33
C THR A 16 12.35 19.79 31.54
N ALA A 17 11.07 19.49 31.72
CA ALA A 17 10.36 18.58 30.83
C ALA A 17 10.33 19.21 29.43
N SER A 18 11.18 18.72 28.53
CA SER A 18 11.08 19.08 27.12
C SER A 18 9.69 18.68 26.62
N PRO A 19 8.96 19.56 25.90
CA PRO A 19 7.69 19.17 25.32
C PRO A 19 7.95 18.02 24.35
N VAL A 20 7.35 16.86 24.64
CA VAL A 20 7.26 15.77 23.67
C VAL A 20 6.39 16.30 22.54
N GLN A 21 7.01 16.83 21.48
CA GLN A 21 6.30 17.13 20.25
C GLN A 21 5.68 15.81 19.78
N ALA A 22 4.35 15.74 19.82
CA ALA A 22 3.61 14.67 19.18
C ALA A 22 4.10 14.60 17.73
N GLN A 23 4.82 13.52 17.39
CA GLN A 23 5.27 13.30 16.02
C GLN A 23 4.03 13.30 15.14
N GLY A 24 3.99 14.23 14.19
CA GLY A 24 2.90 14.29 13.21
C GLY A 24 2.75 12.96 12.46
N PRO A 25 1.61 12.74 11.78
CA PRO A 25 1.37 11.51 11.04
C PRO A 25 2.53 11.18 10.09
N ARG A 26 2.94 9.91 10.07
CA ARG A 26 4.09 9.46 9.27
C ARG A 26 3.72 9.45 7.78
N SER A 27 4.43 10.20 6.96
CA SER A 27 4.29 10.15 5.49
C SER A 27 5.11 9.01 4.90
N VAL A 28 4.49 8.16 4.07
CA VAL A 28 5.14 7.02 3.40
C VAL A 28 4.60 6.85 1.99
N ASP A 29 5.48 6.74 0.98
CA ASP A 29 5.04 6.38 -0.36
C ASP A 29 4.80 4.86 -0.49
N ALA A 30 3.52 4.47 -0.47
CA ALA A 30 3.12 3.07 -0.58
C ALA A 30 3.52 2.42 -1.92
N ARG A 31 3.87 3.21 -2.96
CA ARG A 31 4.37 2.68 -4.24
C ARG A 31 5.69 1.94 -4.10
N THR A 32 6.46 2.24 -3.05
CA THR A 32 7.74 1.58 -2.80
C THR A 32 7.57 0.14 -2.28
N PHE A 33 6.39 -0.18 -1.74
CA PHE A 33 6.09 -1.46 -1.13
C PHE A 33 5.71 -2.53 -2.14
N ASP A 34 6.01 -3.78 -1.79
CA ASP A 34 5.49 -4.98 -2.44
C ASP A 34 4.51 -5.72 -1.54
N VAL A 35 3.54 -6.41 -2.13
CA VAL A 35 2.69 -7.40 -1.47
C VAL A 35 2.90 -8.73 -2.21
N ALA A 36 3.36 -9.75 -1.48
CA ALA A 36 3.75 -11.04 -2.05
C ALA A 36 4.74 -10.91 -3.24
N GLY A 37 5.72 -10.00 -3.14
CA GLY A 37 6.70 -9.73 -4.19
C GLY A 37 6.22 -8.81 -5.31
N VAL A 38 4.90 -8.59 -5.44
CA VAL A 38 4.31 -7.76 -6.51
C VAL A 38 4.26 -6.29 -6.07
N LYS A 39 4.62 -5.38 -6.97
CA LYS A 39 4.55 -3.93 -6.77
C LYS A 39 3.58 -3.29 -7.75
N THR A 40 3.03 -2.13 -7.37
CA THR A 40 2.32 -1.29 -8.34
C THR A 40 3.26 -0.87 -9.47
N GLY A 41 2.72 -0.73 -10.67
CA GLY A 41 3.49 -0.32 -11.84
C GLY A 41 4.32 -1.42 -12.51
N MET A 42 4.42 -2.62 -11.92
CA MET A 42 4.93 -3.80 -12.64
C MET A 42 4.04 -4.09 -13.85
N ASP A 43 4.62 -4.57 -14.94
CA ASP A 43 3.85 -5.15 -16.04
C ASP A 43 3.30 -6.54 -15.69
N PHE A 44 2.58 -7.15 -16.64
CA PHE A 44 1.92 -8.43 -16.43
C PHE A 44 2.91 -9.58 -16.16
N ASP A 45 3.99 -9.68 -16.95
CA ASP A 45 4.94 -10.77 -16.86
C ASP A 45 5.88 -10.62 -15.65
N GLU A 46 6.25 -9.38 -15.32
CA GLU A 46 6.98 -9.00 -14.11
C GLU A 46 6.18 -9.39 -12.86
N ALA A 47 4.91 -8.99 -12.77
CA ALA A 47 4.05 -9.29 -11.64
C ALA A 47 3.78 -10.80 -11.50
N LEU A 48 3.55 -11.49 -12.62
CA LEU A 48 3.34 -12.93 -12.63
C LEU A 48 4.59 -13.70 -12.17
N ALA A 49 5.78 -13.26 -12.62
CA ALA A 49 7.05 -13.83 -12.18
C ALA A 49 7.31 -13.58 -10.69
N ALA A 50 7.06 -12.37 -10.21
CA ALA A 50 7.25 -12.00 -8.81
C ALA A 50 6.34 -12.83 -7.88
N ALA A 51 5.05 -12.99 -8.25
CA ALA A 51 4.12 -13.83 -7.50
C ALA A 51 4.56 -15.31 -7.50
N ALA A 52 4.93 -15.86 -8.67
CA ALA A 52 5.40 -17.24 -8.78
C ALA A 52 6.66 -17.49 -7.93
N GLN A 53 7.61 -16.55 -7.95
CA GLN A 53 8.81 -16.61 -7.12
C GLN A 53 8.49 -16.55 -5.63
N HIS A 54 7.58 -15.65 -5.22
CA HIS A 54 7.19 -15.50 -3.82
C HIS A 54 6.57 -16.77 -3.26
N PHE A 55 5.62 -17.36 -3.98
CA PHE A 55 4.93 -18.59 -3.58
C PHE A 55 5.71 -19.87 -3.89
N LYS A 56 6.85 -19.77 -4.59
CA LYS A 56 7.67 -20.91 -5.03
C LYS A 56 6.87 -21.90 -5.88
N VAL A 57 6.01 -21.37 -6.74
CA VAL A 57 5.16 -22.13 -7.67
C VAL A 57 5.54 -21.83 -9.12
N SER A 58 5.04 -22.62 -10.06
CA SER A 58 5.19 -22.31 -11.48
C SER A 58 4.16 -21.25 -11.90
N LYS A 59 4.48 -20.44 -12.91
CA LYS A 59 3.54 -19.46 -13.50
C LYS A 59 2.22 -20.10 -13.95
N LYS A 60 2.25 -21.38 -14.34
CA LYS A 60 1.05 -22.15 -14.75
C LYS A 60 0.08 -22.44 -13.61
N ASP A 61 0.56 -22.39 -12.36
CA ASP A 61 -0.24 -22.63 -11.16
C ASP A 61 -0.99 -21.35 -10.72
N ILE A 62 -0.69 -20.21 -11.36
CA ILE A 62 -1.37 -18.94 -11.18
C ILE A 62 -2.48 -18.82 -12.22
N ARG A 63 -3.72 -18.65 -11.77
CA ARG A 63 -4.90 -18.54 -12.63
C ARG A 63 -4.96 -17.16 -13.28
N ILE A 64 -4.86 -17.13 -14.60
CA ILE A 64 -5.03 -15.92 -15.39
C ILE A 64 -6.51 -15.59 -15.53
N GLY A 65 -6.87 -14.32 -15.35
CA GLY A 65 -8.25 -13.83 -15.48
C GLY A 65 -8.74 -13.83 -16.93
N TYR A 66 -10.05 -13.66 -17.11
CA TYR A 66 -10.64 -13.52 -18.44
C TYR A 66 -10.13 -12.26 -19.14
N ALA A 67 -9.98 -12.36 -20.46
CA ALA A 67 -9.58 -11.22 -21.27
C ALA A 67 -10.71 -10.18 -21.32
N ALA A 68 -10.39 -8.95 -20.94
CA ALA A 68 -11.26 -7.79 -21.07
C ALA A 68 -10.65 -6.80 -22.07
N LEU A 69 -11.48 -5.89 -22.60
CA LEU A 69 -11.00 -4.87 -23.52
C LEU A 69 -10.09 -3.88 -22.78
N ASP A 70 -8.85 -3.75 -23.23
CA ASP A 70 -7.98 -2.63 -22.92
C ASP A 70 -8.39 -1.44 -23.80
N PRO A 71 -9.00 -0.38 -23.23
CA PRO A 71 -9.50 0.75 -24.01
C PRO A 71 -8.40 1.65 -24.58
N VAL A 72 -7.15 1.53 -24.10
CA VAL A 72 -6.02 2.35 -24.55
C VAL A 72 -5.41 1.78 -25.82
N ASN A 73 -5.26 0.45 -25.89
CA ASN A 73 -4.70 -0.24 -27.06
C ASN A 73 -5.75 -0.91 -27.95
N ASN A 74 -7.02 -0.94 -27.54
CA ASN A 74 -8.12 -1.61 -28.23
C ASN A 74 -7.87 -3.13 -28.47
N VAL A 75 -7.28 -3.80 -27.48
CA VAL A 75 -6.94 -5.24 -27.53
C VAL A 75 -7.56 -5.94 -26.32
N LYS A 76 -8.14 -7.14 -26.51
CA LYS A 76 -8.57 -7.96 -25.38
C LYS A 76 -7.37 -8.63 -24.71
N ARG A 77 -7.20 -8.42 -23.42
CA ARG A 77 -6.12 -9.02 -22.61
C ARG A 77 -6.56 -9.28 -21.18
N PRO A 78 -5.96 -10.23 -20.45
CA PRO A 78 -6.26 -10.43 -19.04
C PRO A 78 -5.94 -9.17 -18.23
N MET A 79 -6.91 -8.70 -17.44
CA MET A 79 -6.77 -7.51 -16.58
C MET A 79 -6.53 -7.88 -15.10
N ASN A 80 -6.36 -9.17 -14.82
CA ASN A 80 -5.99 -9.68 -13.52
C ASN A 80 -5.40 -11.09 -13.63
N PHE A 81 -4.73 -11.51 -12.57
CA PHE A 81 -4.49 -12.91 -12.26
C PHE A 81 -4.73 -13.16 -10.77
N SER A 82 -4.90 -14.42 -10.40
CA SER A 82 -5.08 -14.84 -9.02
C SER A 82 -4.31 -16.11 -8.70
N PHE A 83 -3.83 -16.22 -7.47
CA PHE A 83 -3.26 -17.43 -6.90
C PHE A 83 -4.09 -17.82 -5.67
N LYS A 84 -4.36 -19.11 -5.51
CA LYS A 84 -5.07 -19.65 -4.35
C LYS A 84 -4.52 -21.02 -3.98
N GLN A 85 -4.00 -21.14 -2.77
CA GLN A 85 -3.50 -22.41 -2.24
C GLN A 85 -3.54 -22.38 -0.71
N ASP A 86 -3.93 -23.49 -0.09
CA ASP A 86 -3.94 -23.65 1.38
C ASP A 86 -4.71 -22.53 2.12
N GLY A 87 -5.76 -22.00 1.48
CA GLY A 87 -6.59 -20.91 2.00
C GLY A 87 -6.00 -19.52 1.84
N VAL A 88 -4.75 -19.37 1.39
CA VAL A 88 -4.15 -18.10 1.01
C VAL A 88 -4.63 -17.70 -0.38
N GLU A 89 -4.96 -16.43 -0.55
CA GLU A 89 -5.41 -15.87 -1.83
C GLU A 89 -4.62 -14.60 -2.17
N LEU A 90 -4.09 -14.54 -3.40
CA LEU A 90 -3.55 -13.32 -4.01
C LEU A 90 -4.39 -12.97 -5.24
N LEU A 91 -4.79 -11.71 -5.35
CA LEU A 91 -5.45 -11.15 -6.54
C LEU A 91 -4.71 -9.88 -6.96
N VAL A 92 -4.26 -9.85 -8.22
CA VAL A 92 -3.56 -8.70 -8.80
C VAL A 92 -4.40 -8.17 -9.94
N HIS A 93 -4.73 -6.88 -9.89
CA HIS A 93 -5.42 -6.16 -10.95
C HIS A 93 -4.49 -5.22 -11.68
N PHE A 94 -4.77 -5.06 -12.96
CA PHE A 94 -4.03 -4.19 -13.85
C PHE A 94 -4.92 -3.07 -14.38
N GLU A 95 -4.29 -1.95 -14.70
CA GLU A 95 -4.85 -0.91 -15.55
C GLU A 95 -3.99 -0.79 -16.82
N PRO A 96 -4.55 -0.36 -17.96
CA PRO A 96 -3.78 0.04 -19.12
C PRO A 96 -2.72 1.08 -18.76
N ARG A 97 -1.50 0.87 -19.23
CA ARG A 97 -0.39 1.80 -18.99
C ARG A 97 -0.56 3.04 -19.85
N VAL A 98 -0.51 4.20 -19.19
CA VAL A 98 -0.42 5.52 -19.81
C VAL A 98 0.76 6.26 -19.18
N PRO A 99 1.70 6.84 -19.95
CA PRO A 99 1.76 6.87 -21.43
C PRO A 99 1.81 5.48 -22.07
N VAL A 100 1.30 5.38 -23.30
CA VAL A 100 1.17 4.09 -24.00
C VAL A 100 2.53 3.44 -24.20
N ASP A 101 2.70 2.25 -23.64
CA ASP A 101 3.86 1.40 -23.83
C ASP A 101 3.39 0.09 -24.48
N LYS A 102 3.76 -0.14 -25.74
CA LYS A 102 3.33 -1.35 -26.46
C LYS A 102 4.00 -2.61 -25.95
N GLN A 103 5.18 -2.50 -25.32
CA GLN A 103 5.90 -3.63 -24.75
C GLN A 103 5.38 -3.97 -23.36
N ARG A 104 4.94 -2.95 -22.60
CA ARG A 104 4.37 -3.10 -21.26
C ARG A 104 3.00 -2.43 -21.16
N PRO A 105 1.99 -2.97 -21.86
CA PRO A 105 0.69 -2.32 -22.05
C PRO A 105 -0.14 -2.23 -20.77
N LEU A 106 0.24 -2.96 -19.73
CA LEU A 106 -0.44 -3.00 -18.44
C LEU A 106 0.50 -2.56 -17.31
N ALA A 107 -0.11 -2.06 -16.24
CA ALA A 107 0.53 -1.73 -14.99
C ALA A 107 -0.32 -2.24 -13.83
N VAL A 108 0.30 -2.89 -12.83
CA VAL A 108 -0.39 -3.29 -11.60
C VAL A 108 -0.95 -2.06 -10.90
N SER A 109 -2.26 -2.02 -10.73
CA SER A 109 -2.98 -0.93 -10.07
C SER A 109 -3.43 -1.31 -8.66
N GLN A 110 -3.74 -2.60 -8.44
CA GLN A 110 -4.21 -3.08 -7.16
C GLN A 110 -3.69 -4.49 -6.88
N ILE A 111 -3.33 -4.74 -5.63
CA ILE A 111 -2.91 -6.04 -5.12
C ILE A 111 -3.73 -6.31 -3.86
N ARG A 112 -4.33 -7.50 -3.76
CA ARG A 112 -5.01 -7.99 -2.56
C ARG A 112 -4.42 -9.34 -2.17
N TYR A 113 -3.96 -9.45 -0.94
CA TYR A 113 -3.54 -10.71 -0.34
C TYR A 113 -4.39 -10.99 0.90
N GLU A 114 -4.82 -12.24 1.06
CA GLU A 114 -5.70 -12.64 2.15
C GLU A 114 -5.33 -14.03 2.66
N MET A 115 -5.51 -14.24 3.96
CA MET A 115 -5.40 -15.54 4.63
C MET A 115 -6.73 -15.92 5.29
N PRO A 116 -6.97 -17.20 5.62
CA PRO A 116 -8.16 -17.61 6.34
C PRO A 116 -8.24 -16.90 7.69
N TRP A 117 -9.45 -16.48 8.08
CA TRP A 117 -9.65 -15.86 9.37
C TRP A 117 -9.46 -16.86 10.51
N THR A 118 -8.49 -16.58 11.37
CA THR A 118 -8.36 -17.13 12.73
C THR A 118 -7.74 -16.05 13.62
N PRO A 119 -7.94 -16.09 14.95
CA PRO A 119 -7.25 -15.18 15.86
C PRO A 119 -5.72 -15.24 15.71
N ALA A 120 -5.16 -16.43 15.53
CA ALA A 120 -3.72 -16.63 15.30
C ALA A 120 -3.25 -15.97 14.00
N ASN A 121 -3.96 -16.17 12.88
CA ASN A 121 -3.60 -15.58 11.59
C ASN A 121 -3.72 -14.05 11.62
N LYS A 122 -4.72 -13.51 12.32
CA LYS A 122 -4.87 -12.06 12.49
C LYS A 122 -3.67 -11.46 13.22
N SER A 123 -3.28 -12.04 14.37
CA SER A 123 -2.13 -11.56 15.13
C SER A 123 -0.82 -11.70 14.34
N ALA A 124 -0.60 -12.85 13.71
CA ALA A 124 0.57 -13.09 12.88
C ALA A 124 0.64 -12.13 11.69
N MET A 125 -0.48 -11.82 11.05
CA MET A 125 -0.51 -10.83 9.97
C MET A 125 -0.21 -9.42 10.49
N ALA A 126 -0.81 -9.01 11.61
CA ALA A 126 -0.53 -7.70 12.22
C ALA A 126 0.97 -7.51 12.51
N GLU A 127 1.60 -8.52 13.11
CA GLU A 127 3.04 -8.52 13.39
C GLU A 127 3.86 -8.46 12.11
N ALA A 128 3.53 -9.28 11.11
CA ALA A 128 4.26 -9.34 9.85
C ALA A 128 4.18 -8.02 9.06
N VAL A 129 3.01 -7.36 9.02
CA VAL A 129 2.88 -6.08 8.30
C VAL A 129 3.63 -4.95 9.00
N ILE A 130 3.63 -4.92 10.34
CA ILE A 130 4.41 -3.94 11.09
C ILE A 130 5.91 -4.20 10.92
N ALA A 131 6.34 -5.47 10.96
CA ALA A 131 7.73 -5.84 10.74
C ALA A 131 8.21 -5.45 9.33
N LYS A 132 7.36 -5.66 8.31
CA LYS A 132 7.71 -5.40 6.91
C LYS A 132 7.66 -3.92 6.53
N TYR A 133 6.61 -3.20 6.92
CA TYR A 133 6.36 -1.82 6.45
C TYR A 133 6.65 -0.76 7.54
N GLY A 134 6.95 -1.20 8.76
CA GLY A 134 7.15 -0.34 9.92
C GLY A 134 5.83 0.28 10.41
N ARG A 135 5.94 1.26 11.31
CA ARG A 135 4.80 2.00 11.87
C ARG A 135 3.94 2.65 10.76
N GLN A 136 2.64 2.48 10.84
CA GLN A 136 1.62 2.99 9.94
C GLN A 136 1.50 4.52 9.95
N SER A 137 0.97 5.07 8.86
CA SER A 137 0.76 6.51 8.68
C SER A 137 -0.36 7.06 9.56
N ASN A 138 -1.40 6.25 9.82
CA ASN A 138 -2.55 6.61 10.64
C ASN A 138 -2.42 6.20 12.12
N TYR A 139 -1.20 6.11 12.65
CA TYR A 139 -0.96 5.87 14.08
C TYR A 139 -1.66 6.96 14.93
N PRO A 140 -2.27 6.64 16.09
CA PRO A 140 -2.23 5.37 16.83
C PRO A 140 -3.35 4.36 16.49
N ASN A 141 -4.01 4.45 15.34
CA ASN A 141 -5.04 3.46 14.97
C ASN A 141 -4.46 2.04 14.93
N ASP A 142 -5.11 1.09 15.60
CA ASP A 142 -4.71 -0.31 15.76
C ASP A 142 -5.67 -1.31 15.07
N LEU A 143 -6.84 -0.84 14.61
CA LEU A 143 -7.84 -1.68 13.94
C LEU A 143 -7.53 -1.85 12.45
N ASN A 144 -7.34 -0.73 11.76
CA ASN A 144 -6.97 -0.69 10.34
C ASN A 144 -5.67 0.09 10.21
N LEU A 145 -4.61 -0.58 9.78
CA LEU A 145 -3.30 0.05 9.62
C LEU A 145 -3.18 0.50 8.16
N GLU A 146 -2.86 1.77 7.95
CA GLU A 146 -2.75 2.33 6.61
C GLU A 146 -1.43 3.10 6.44
N TRP A 147 -0.77 2.91 5.30
CA TRP A 147 0.46 3.61 4.92
C TRP A 147 0.22 4.43 3.64
N CYS A 148 0.55 5.71 3.69
CA CYS A 148 0.33 6.64 2.59
C CYS A 148 1.08 7.95 2.79
N LEU A 149 1.15 8.76 1.72
CA LEU A 149 1.85 10.05 1.74
C LEU A 149 1.13 11.07 2.63
N LYS A 150 -0.20 11.06 2.62
CA LYS A 150 -1.08 12.00 3.32
C LYS A 150 -2.05 11.24 4.19
N ALA A 151 -1.75 11.12 5.48
CA ALA A 151 -2.69 10.63 6.47
C ALA A 151 -3.72 11.70 6.86
N SER A 152 -4.91 11.28 7.29
CA SER A 152 -5.87 12.17 7.92
C SER A 152 -5.33 12.70 9.25
N THR A 153 -5.75 13.91 9.62
CA THR A 153 -5.51 14.45 10.97
C THR A 153 -6.28 13.69 12.05
N ASN A 154 -7.35 12.98 11.67
CA ASN A 154 -8.04 12.01 12.53
C ASN A 154 -7.52 10.59 12.22
N PRO A 155 -6.74 9.95 13.10
CA PRO A 155 -6.20 8.61 12.90
C PRO A 155 -7.25 7.53 12.60
N GLY A 156 -8.47 7.69 13.13
CA GLY A 156 -9.60 6.78 12.88
C GLY A 156 -10.07 6.79 11.42
N MET A 157 -9.85 7.89 10.70
CA MET A 157 -10.19 8.02 9.28
C MET A 157 -9.14 7.40 8.35
N GLY A 158 -7.96 7.05 8.87
CA GLY A 158 -6.91 6.44 8.07
C GLY A 158 -6.18 7.44 7.16
N CYS A 159 -5.85 7.00 5.96
CA CYS A 159 -5.30 7.84 4.90
C CYS A 159 -6.31 8.87 4.41
N SER A 160 -5.81 10.03 3.97
CA SER A 160 -6.65 11.08 3.41
C SER A 160 -7.53 10.53 2.27
N PRO A 161 -8.80 10.95 2.17
CA PRO A 161 -9.71 10.54 1.09
C PRO A 161 -9.28 11.06 -0.29
N ASP A 162 -8.20 11.84 -0.36
CA ASP A 162 -7.50 12.19 -1.61
C ASP A 162 -7.20 10.92 -2.42
N GLN A 163 -7.98 10.70 -3.48
CA GLN A 163 -7.88 9.51 -4.33
C GLN A 163 -6.67 9.56 -5.29
N THR A 164 -5.67 10.39 -5.05
CA THR A 164 -4.48 10.50 -5.93
C THR A 164 -3.23 9.80 -5.38
N GLN A 165 -3.27 9.33 -4.13
CA GLN A 165 -2.15 8.65 -3.49
C GLN A 165 -2.33 7.13 -3.48
N ALA A 166 -1.19 6.43 -3.54
CA ALA A 166 -1.19 5.00 -3.25
C ALA A 166 -1.41 4.77 -1.75
N VAL A 167 -2.17 3.73 -1.41
CA VAL A 167 -2.45 3.34 -0.03
C VAL A 167 -2.22 1.85 0.11
N LEU A 168 -1.39 1.48 1.08
CA LEU A 168 -1.33 0.12 1.61
C LEU A 168 -2.24 0.05 2.84
N LYS A 169 -3.17 -0.89 2.84
CA LYS A 169 -4.13 -1.09 3.92
C LYS A 169 -4.07 -2.50 4.44
N TYR A 170 -3.93 -2.64 5.75
CA TYR A 170 -4.13 -3.89 6.46
C TYR A 170 -5.47 -3.86 7.22
N SER A 171 -6.21 -4.96 7.16
CA SER A 171 -7.43 -5.18 7.94
C SER A 171 -7.60 -6.66 8.26
N GLY A 172 -7.32 -7.01 9.52
CA GLY A 172 -7.52 -8.37 10.04
C GLY A 172 -6.57 -9.42 9.42
N VAL A 173 -7.03 -10.10 8.37
CA VAL A 173 -6.26 -11.12 7.64
C VAL A 173 -6.10 -10.77 6.16
N SER A 174 -6.32 -9.49 5.81
CA SER A 174 -6.16 -8.96 4.47
C SER A 174 -5.17 -7.80 4.43
N ILE A 175 -4.39 -7.75 3.36
CA ILE A 175 -3.60 -6.59 2.97
C ILE A 175 -3.89 -6.21 1.52
N GLN A 176 -4.10 -4.92 1.30
CA GLN A 176 -4.44 -4.37 -0.01
C GLN A 176 -3.53 -3.18 -0.32
N LEU A 177 -2.83 -3.22 -1.45
CA LEU A 177 -2.16 -2.07 -2.04
C LEU A 177 -3.01 -1.56 -3.20
N ASN A 178 -3.36 -0.27 -3.20
CA ASN A 178 -4.07 0.37 -4.29
C ASN A 178 -3.31 1.62 -4.73
N ASP A 179 -2.99 1.74 -6.02
CA ASP A 179 -2.43 2.95 -6.63
C ASP A 179 -3.39 3.50 -7.69
N PRO A 180 -4.17 4.53 -7.34
CA PRO A 180 -5.14 5.13 -8.25
C PRO A 180 -4.51 5.89 -9.42
N ALA A 181 -3.20 6.16 -9.38
CA ALA A 181 -2.51 6.88 -10.45
C ALA A 181 -2.67 6.20 -11.82
N TRP A 182 -2.67 4.87 -11.87
CA TRP A 182 -2.84 4.12 -13.12
C TRP A 182 -4.25 4.25 -13.70
N MET A 183 -5.26 4.15 -12.84
CA MET A 183 -6.66 4.35 -13.26
C MET A 183 -6.88 5.79 -13.73
N HIS A 184 -6.37 6.78 -13.00
CA HIS A 184 -6.49 8.19 -13.35
C HIS A 184 -5.77 8.53 -14.66
N ALA A 185 -4.58 7.99 -14.89
CA ALA A 185 -3.85 8.18 -16.13
C ALA A 185 -4.63 7.61 -17.34
N ARG A 186 -5.22 6.42 -17.19
CA ARG A 186 -6.13 5.85 -18.19
C ARG A 186 -7.34 6.76 -18.44
N ILE A 187 -8.04 7.19 -17.40
CA ILE A 187 -9.22 8.07 -17.53
C ILE A 187 -8.86 9.35 -18.27
N ALA A 188 -7.81 10.04 -17.84
CA ALA A 188 -7.36 11.28 -18.47
C ALA A 188 -7.01 11.09 -19.96
N TYR A 189 -6.35 10.00 -20.32
CA TYR A 189 -6.06 9.65 -21.71
C TYR A 189 -7.34 9.39 -22.52
N MET A 190 -8.30 8.66 -21.95
CA MET A 190 -9.57 8.39 -22.63
C MET A 190 -10.41 9.65 -22.83
N ASP A 191 -10.42 10.56 -21.85
CA ASP A 191 -11.13 11.84 -21.96
C ASP A 191 -10.50 12.73 -23.04
N GLN A 192 -9.17 12.78 -23.11
CA GLN A 192 -8.45 13.50 -24.17
C GLN A 192 -8.73 12.93 -25.56
N THR A 193 -8.74 11.61 -25.72
CA THR A 193 -8.99 10.96 -27.03
C THR A 193 -10.46 11.07 -27.48
N ARG A 194 -11.39 11.16 -26.54
CA ARG A 194 -12.83 11.37 -26.79
C ARG A 194 -13.22 12.83 -26.94
N SER A 195 -12.38 13.76 -26.48
CA SER A 195 -12.63 15.20 -26.60
C SER A 195 -12.85 15.57 -28.08
N ARG A 196 -13.89 16.37 -28.34
CA ARG A 196 -14.22 16.93 -29.65
C ARG A 196 -14.39 18.43 -29.46
N LYS A 197 -13.85 19.23 -30.39
CA LYS A 197 -14.15 20.66 -30.44
C LYS A 197 -15.57 20.82 -30.98
N PRO A 198 -16.42 21.69 -30.39
CA PRO A 198 -17.69 22.03 -31.01
C PRO A 198 -17.46 22.55 -32.43
N SER A 199 -18.29 22.11 -33.37
CA SER A 199 -18.20 22.47 -34.80
C SER A 199 -19.35 23.38 -35.25
N PHE A 200 -19.91 24.15 -34.32
CA PHE A 200 -20.85 25.21 -34.67
C PHE A 200 -20.11 26.49 -35.06
#